data_AF-A0A7X8LUG3-F1
#
_entry.id   AF-A0A7X8LUG3-F1
#
_cell.length_a   1.000
_cell.length_b   1.000
_cell.length_c   1.000
_cell.angle_alpha   90.00
_cell.angle_beta   90.00
_cell.angle_gamma   90.00
#
_symmetry.space_group_name_H-M   'P 1'
#
loop_
_entity.id
_entity.type
_entity.pdbx_description
1 polymer ?
#
loop_
_entity_poly.entity_id
_entity_poly.type
_entity_poly.pdbx_seq_one_letter_code
_entity_poly.pdbx_strand_id
1 'polypeptide(L)'
;QKELIKTENAQPAILINSLAQFKVLQEETGLEPAFMAGHSLGEISALVCSGRLDFEDGLHLVRKRGSLMQEASKSVEGGMIAISNICLDVLKEMLYSYNLKNEVALSNFNSRDQIVVSGSKKGISIISDMLKKEGARVTRLQVSAPFHSKYMEEAANAFREELLKYTFKRSCIPVFSNVTGNLYDNNSNYAELLSQQIVSPVLWWDIIKRIMGHGVSTFIEMGPKNKLVKMLEKNTIGLSLYAYDRQEDREKFKSCYCKVSGNKQLEEYITACIREAVCTKNRTKENARYIEGVLKPFAKLQEILYKINARDEVQDQYYVEGVKLLRQIFIAKDVPEIEQEKRIDEIIMRSPIWVRQGYECVGDEV
;
A
#
# COMPACT_ATOMS: atom_id res chain seq x y z
N GLN A 1 20.38 15.28 13.15
CA GLN A 1 19.23 15.91 12.43
C GLN A 1 19.67 16.75 11.23
N LYS A 2 20.63 17.68 11.36
CA LYS A 2 21.12 18.52 10.24
C LYS A 2 21.58 17.72 9.01
N GLU A 3 22.31 16.62 9.22
CA GLU A 3 22.78 15.75 8.13
C GLU A 3 21.64 15.01 7.40
N LEU A 4 20.57 14.62 8.11
CA LEU A 4 19.41 13.92 7.51
C LEU A 4 18.50 14.84 6.68
N ILE A 5 18.70 16.16 6.74
CA ILE A 5 17.96 17.11 5.91
C ILE A 5 18.59 17.20 4.50
N LYS A 6 19.89 16.89 4.36
CA LYS A 6 20.55 16.86 3.06
C LYS A 6 19.85 15.84 2.16
N THR A 7 19.50 16.24 0.94
CA THR A 7 18.71 15.43 0.01
C THR A 7 19.35 14.07 -0.26
N GLU A 8 20.67 14.02 -0.40
CA GLU A 8 21.44 12.78 -0.57
C GLU A 8 21.31 11.78 0.59
N ASN A 9 21.05 12.26 1.81
CA ASN A 9 20.93 11.43 3.02
C ASN A 9 19.46 11.13 3.34
N ALA A 10 18.58 12.11 3.12
CA ALA A 10 17.14 11.99 3.35
C ALA A 10 16.53 10.90 2.47
N GLN A 11 16.95 10.84 1.19
CA GLN A 11 16.36 9.91 0.23
C GLN A 11 16.57 8.42 0.62
N PRO A 12 17.82 7.96 0.88
CA PRO A 12 18.06 6.63 1.43
C PRO A 12 17.34 6.35 2.75
N ALA A 13 17.35 7.31 3.69
CA ALA A 13 16.73 7.12 5.01
C ALA A 13 15.22 6.88 4.92
N ILE A 14 14.54 7.62 4.04
CA ILE A 14 13.10 7.43 3.80
C ILE A 14 12.83 6.05 3.19
N LEU A 15 13.61 5.62 2.20
CA LEU A 15 13.45 4.29 1.59
C LEU A 15 13.61 3.18 2.61
N ILE A 16 14.68 3.19 3.39
CA ILE A 16 14.96 2.16 4.41
C ILE A 16 13.84 2.15 5.45
N ASN A 17 13.42 3.31 5.93
CA ASN A 17 12.33 3.40 6.90
C ASN A 17 11.01 2.87 6.34
N SER A 18 10.63 3.26 5.12
CA SER A 18 9.42 2.76 4.46
C SER A 18 9.45 1.24 4.24
N LEU A 19 10.59 0.70 3.81
CA LEU A 19 10.75 -0.74 3.61
C LEU A 19 10.69 -1.51 4.92
N ALA A 20 11.39 -1.05 5.96
CA ALA A 20 11.36 -1.69 7.28
C ALA A 20 9.94 -1.72 7.86
N GLN A 21 9.24 -0.59 7.81
CA GLN A 21 7.83 -0.50 8.23
C GLN A 21 6.94 -1.47 7.44
N PHE A 22 7.12 -1.53 6.12
CA PHE A 22 6.34 -2.45 5.28
C PHE A 22 6.63 -3.92 5.59
N LYS A 23 7.90 -4.30 5.80
CA LYS A 23 8.28 -5.67 6.15
C LYS A 23 7.70 -6.11 7.48
N VAL A 24 7.80 -5.26 8.51
CA VAL A 24 7.17 -5.55 9.81
C VAL A 24 5.65 -5.71 9.66
N LEU A 25 4.99 -4.83 8.88
CA LEU A 25 3.56 -5.00 8.63
C LEU A 25 3.24 -6.33 7.95
N GLN A 26 4.01 -6.72 6.92
CA GLN A 26 3.81 -7.99 6.21
C GLN A 26 4.00 -9.18 7.14
N GLU A 27 5.06 -9.19 7.95
CA GLU A 27 5.36 -10.26 8.92
C GLU A 27 4.25 -10.40 9.97
N GLU A 28 3.71 -9.28 10.46
CA GLU A 28 2.71 -9.30 11.53
C GLU A 28 1.29 -9.60 11.05
N THR A 29 0.98 -9.36 9.77
CA THR A 29 -0.41 -9.38 9.28
C THR A 29 -0.64 -10.22 8.03
N GLY A 30 0.42 -10.59 7.31
CA GLY A 30 0.31 -11.22 5.99
C GLY A 30 -0.35 -10.32 4.93
N LEU A 31 -0.47 -9.00 5.16
CA LEU A 31 -1.12 -8.09 4.22
C LEU A 31 -0.37 -8.02 2.89
N GLU A 32 -1.11 -8.28 1.82
CA GLU A 32 -0.71 -7.93 0.45
C GLU A 32 -1.55 -6.74 -0.05
N PRO A 33 -0.96 -5.55 -0.23
CA PRO A 33 -1.71 -4.39 -0.71
C PRO A 33 -2.10 -4.55 -2.19
N ALA A 34 -3.31 -4.11 -2.53
CA ALA A 34 -3.80 -4.14 -3.92
C ALA A 34 -3.00 -3.21 -4.85
N PHE A 35 -2.51 -2.09 -4.32
CA PHE A 35 -1.73 -1.10 -5.04
C PHE A 35 -0.67 -0.49 -4.11
N MET A 36 0.43 -0.04 -4.71
CA MET A 36 1.40 0.83 -4.06
C MET A 36 1.54 2.14 -4.83
N ALA A 37 1.77 3.20 -4.07
CA ALA A 37 2.13 4.50 -4.61
C ALA A 37 3.04 5.19 -3.61
N GLY A 38 3.97 6.00 -4.10
CA GLY A 38 4.75 6.88 -3.25
C GLY A 38 4.99 8.22 -3.92
N HIS A 39 5.16 9.24 -3.10
CA HIS A 39 5.26 10.63 -3.53
C HIS A 39 6.72 11.01 -3.80
N SER A 40 7.02 11.49 -5.00
CA SER A 40 8.37 11.84 -5.45
C SER A 40 9.34 10.66 -5.24
N LEU A 41 10.38 10.81 -4.41
CA LEU A 41 11.25 9.71 -3.98
C LEU A 41 10.47 8.44 -3.59
N GLY A 42 9.34 8.60 -2.91
CA GLY A 42 8.54 7.49 -2.44
C GLY A 42 8.10 6.54 -3.57
N GLU A 43 8.07 6.99 -4.82
CA GLU A 43 7.86 6.12 -6.00
C GLU A 43 8.91 5.02 -6.07
N ILE A 44 10.19 5.34 -5.82
CA ILE A 44 11.27 4.33 -5.77
C ILE A 44 11.09 3.43 -4.55
N SER A 45 10.72 3.99 -3.38
CA SER A 45 10.39 3.17 -2.21
C SER A 45 9.25 2.18 -2.48
N ALA A 46 8.20 2.61 -3.20
CA ALA A 46 7.09 1.75 -3.60
C ALA A 46 7.53 0.67 -4.62
N LEU A 47 8.40 1.00 -5.57
CA LEU A 47 9.01 0.03 -6.47
C LEU A 47 9.83 -1.02 -5.72
N VAL A 48 10.58 -0.63 -4.68
CA VAL A 48 11.30 -1.59 -3.84
C VAL A 48 10.35 -2.44 -2.99
N CYS A 49 9.40 -1.82 -2.28
CA CYS A 49 8.44 -2.54 -1.44
C CYS A 49 7.57 -3.52 -2.25
N SER A 50 7.21 -3.18 -3.50
CA SER A 50 6.44 -4.06 -4.37
C SER A 50 7.22 -5.28 -4.87
N GLY A 51 8.56 -5.26 -4.75
CA GLY A 51 9.46 -6.26 -5.32
C GLY A 51 9.85 -5.98 -6.77
N ARG A 52 9.44 -4.83 -7.36
CA ARG A 52 9.82 -4.46 -8.74
C ARG A 52 11.28 -4.09 -8.86
N LEU A 53 11.87 -3.55 -7.80
CA LEU A 53 13.27 -3.16 -7.74
C LEU A 53 13.90 -3.81 -6.51
N ASP A 54 15.09 -4.38 -6.66
CA ASP A 54 15.78 -4.97 -5.52
C ASP A 54 16.22 -3.90 -4.52
N PHE A 55 16.28 -4.27 -3.24
CA PHE A 55 16.56 -3.30 -2.17
C PHE A 55 17.92 -2.63 -2.34
N GLU A 56 18.96 -3.41 -2.66
CA GLU A 56 20.32 -2.89 -2.86
C GLU A 56 20.38 -1.90 -4.03
N ASP A 57 19.80 -2.28 -5.17
CA ASP A 57 19.64 -1.42 -6.35
C ASP A 57 18.86 -0.14 -6.04
N GLY A 58 17.73 -0.29 -5.34
CA GLY A 58 16.92 0.83 -4.88
C GLY A 58 17.69 1.78 -3.98
N LEU A 59 18.50 1.26 -3.07
CA LEU A 59 19.34 2.04 -2.17
C LEU A 59 20.41 2.84 -2.94
N HIS A 60 21.08 2.20 -3.90
CA HIS A 60 22.04 2.85 -4.78
C HIS A 60 21.38 3.95 -5.62
N LEU A 61 20.22 3.66 -6.21
CA LEU A 61 19.46 4.61 -7.03
C LEU A 61 19.00 5.82 -6.23
N VAL A 62 18.41 5.66 -5.04
CA VAL A 62 17.96 6.82 -4.24
C VAL A 62 19.13 7.64 -3.70
N ARG A 63 20.27 7.01 -3.39
CA ARG A 63 21.49 7.73 -3.02
C ARG A 63 22.01 8.55 -4.19
N LYS A 64 22.08 7.95 -5.39
CA LYS A 64 22.54 8.63 -6.60
C LYS A 64 21.58 9.75 -7.00
N ARG A 65 20.27 9.51 -7.01
CA ARG A 65 19.23 10.53 -7.24
C ARG A 65 19.37 11.71 -6.30
N GLY A 66 19.50 11.44 -5.00
CA GLY A 66 19.65 12.47 -3.99
C GLY A 66 20.92 13.31 -4.18
N SER A 67 22.05 12.66 -4.50
CA SER A 67 23.32 13.33 -4.80
C SER A 67 23.25 14.19 -6.06
N LEU A 68 22.71 13.67 -7.17
CA LEU A 68 22.55 14.40 -8.43
C LEU A 68 21.65 15.63 -8.27
N MET A 69 20.51 15.47 -7.61
CA MET A 69 19.58 16.58 -7.36
C MET A 69 20.19 17.63 -6.42
N GLN A 70 20.99 17.21 -5.44
CA GLN A 70 21.69 18.12 -4.55
C GLN A 70 22.80 18.88 -5.28
N GLU A 71 23.53 18.24 -6.20
CA GLU A 71 24.52 18.92 -7.04
C GLU A 71 23.86 19.94 -7.97
N ALA A 72 22.83 19.53 -8.71
CA ALA A 72 22.07 20.42 -9.58
C ALA A 72 21.46 21.60 -8.83
N SER A 73 21.12 21.45 -7.54
CA SER A 73 20.61 22.57 -6.74
C SER A 73 21.63 23.69 -6.48
N LYS A 74 22.93 23.44 -6.67
CA LYS A 74 23.97 24.46 -6.48
C LYS A 74 24.02 25.48 -7.62
N SER A 75 23.51 25.14 -8.81
CA SER A 75 23.52 26.02 -9.97
C SER A 75 22.39 27.07 -9.95
N VAL A 76 21.43 26.95 -9.01
CA VAL A 76 20.28 27.85 -8.90
C VAL A 76 19.96 28.19 -7.45
N GLU A 77 19.86 29.48 -7.14
CA GLU A 77 19.22 29.89 -5.89
C GLU A 77 17.70 29.83 -6.09
N GLY A 78 17.03 28.87 -5.44
CA GLY A 78 15.61 28.59 -5.69
C GLY A 78 14.84 28.11 -4.47
N GLY A 79 13.77 27.38 -4.74
CA GLY A 79 13.00 26.69 -3.71
C GLY A 79 11.60 26.34 -4.19
N MET A 80 10.76 25.96 -3.22
CA MET A 80 9.40 25.53 -3.47
C MET A 80 8.42 26.22 -2.52
N ILE A 81 7.21 26.49 -3.00
CA ILE A 81 6.09 27.00 -2.22
C ILE A 81 4.88 26.09 -2.39
N ALA A 82 4.22 25.73 -1.29
CA ALA A 82 2.89 25.13 -1.32
C ALA A 82 1.84 26.24 -1.34
N ILE A 83 0.85 26.07 -2.20
CA ILE A 83 -0.20 27.04 -2.49
C ILE A 83 -1.54 26.35 -2.26
N SER A 84 -2.42 27.01 -1.50
CA SER A 84 -3.81 26.58 -1.34
C SER A 84 -4.78 27.76 -1.44
N ASN A 85 -6.08 27.47 -1.46
CA ASN A 85 -7.17 28.46 -1.59
C ASN A 85 -7.17 29.22 -2.93
N ILE A 86 -6.71 28.59 -4.00
CA ILE A 86 -6.80 29.16 -5.36
C ILE A 86 -7.05 28.04 -6.36
N CYS A 87 -7.80 28.34 -7.41
CA CYS A 87 -8.03 27.40 -8.51
C CYS A 87 -6.76 27.22 -9.36
N LEU A 88 -6.53 26.00 -9.87
CA LEU A 88 -5.42 25.70 -10.75
C LEU A 88 -5.41 26.56 -12.03
N ASP A 89 -6.58 26.84 -12.60
CA ASP A 89 -6.66 27.60 -13.86
C ASP A 89 -6.26 29.06 -13.64
N VAL A 90 -6.67 29.66 -12.53
CA VAL A 90 -6.21 31.01 -12.11
C VAL A 90 -4.70 31.01 -11.89
N LEU A 91 -4.15 29.99 -11.24
CA LEU A 91 -2.70 29.87 -11.08
C LEU A 91 -1.98 29.78 -12.44
N LYS A 92 -2.46 28.96 -13.37
CA LYS A 92 -1.89 28.83 -14.73
C LYS A 92 -1.97 30.15 -15.50
N GLU A 93 -3.08 30.85 -15.40
CA GLU A 93 -3.29 32.16 -16.02
C GLU A 93 -2.29 33.18 -15.46
N MET A 94 -2.12 33.27 -14.14
CA MET A 94 -1.11 34.14 -13.55
C MET A 94 0.31 33.79 -14.02
N LEU A 95 0.68 32.51 -14.04
CA LEU A 95 2.01 32.10 -14.51
C LEU A 95 2.26 32.55 -15.97
N TYR A 96 1.21 32.58 -16.79
CA TYR A 96 1.27 33.09 -18.16
C TYR A 96 1.34 34.63 -18.21
N SER A 97 0.40 35.33 -17.58
CA SER A 97 0.27 36.78 -17.61
C SER A 97 1.51 37.51 -17.09
N TYR A 98 2.23 36.91 -16.15
CA TYR A 98 3.47 37.47 -15.59
C TYR A 98 4.75 36.92 -16.23
N ASN A 99 4.64 36.17 -17.34
CA ASN A 99 5.75 35.56 -18.07
C ASN A 99 6.69 34.72 -17.16
N LEU A 100 6.11 34.00 -16.20
CA LEU A 100 6.86 33.23 -15.20
C LEU A 100 7.10 31.77 -15.59
N LYS A 101 6.60 31.32 -16.76
CA LYS A 101 6.77 29.95 -17.25
C LYS A 101 8.24 29.49 -17.34
N ASN A 102 9.16 30.44 -17.50
CA ASN A 102 10.60 30.18 -17.55
C ASN A 102 11.30 30.31 -16.20
N GLU A 103 10.61 30.75 -15.16
CA GLU A 103 11.18 30.99 -13.83
C GLU A 103 10.66 29.98 -12.80
N VAL A 104 9.45 29.46 -13.00
CA VAL A 104 8.81 28.51 -12.10
C VAL A 104 8.07 27.41 -12.86
N ALA A 105 7.84 26.29 -12.18
CA ALA A 105 7.09 25.14 -12.66
C ALA A 105 6.05 24.71 -11.61
N LEU A 106 4.93 24.17 -12.08
CA LEU A 106 3.98 23.43 -11.24
C LEU A 106 4.63 22.09 -10.89
N SER A 107 5.09 21.92 -9.66
CA SER A 107 5.96 20.81 -9.27
C SER A 107 5.20 19.64 -8.66
N ASN A 108 4.05 19.89 -8.03
CA ASN A 108 3.24 18.84 -7.41
C ASN A 108 1.75 19.20 -7.44
N PHE A 109 0.91 18.24 -7.81
CA PHE A 109 -0.54 18.28 -7.62
C PHE A 109 -0.88 17.36 -6.45
N ASN A 110 -0.76 17.90 -5.24
CA ASN A 110 -0.79 17.14 -3.99
C ASN A 110 -2.22 16.78 -3.57
N SER A 111 -3.18 17.64 -3.85
CA SER A 111 -4.58 17.41 -3.54
C SER A 111 -5.50 18.26 -4.42
N ARG A 112 -6.81 18.21 -4.16
CA ARG A 112 -7.78 19.12 -4.78
C ARG A 112 -7.43 20.59 -4.52
N ASP A 113 -6.91 20.90 -3.35
CA ASP A 113 -6.71 22.26 -2.86
C ASP A 113 -5.24 22.67 -2.67
N GLN A 114 -4.29 21.78 -2.91
CA GLN A 114 -2.86 22.03 -2.69
C GLN A 114 -2.03 21.74 -3.94
N ILE A 115 -1.38 22.78 -4.43
CA ILE A 115 -0.43 22.74 -5.53
C ILE A 115 0.91 23.23 -5.02
N VAL A 116 2.01 22.67 -5.51
CA VAL A 116 3.35 23.17 -5.21
C VAL A 116 3.93 23.79 -6.48
N VAL A 117 4.58 24.94 -6.30
CA VAL A 117 5.36 25.61 -7.33
C VAL A 117 6.82 25.62 -6.92
N SER A 118 7.70 25.25 -7.85
CA SER A 118 9.14 25.26 -7.69
C SER A 118 9.79 26.21 -8.69
N GLY A 119 10.86 26.90 -8.33
CA GLY A 119 11.57 27.74 -9.30
C GLY A 119 12.69 28.57 -8.71
N SER A 120 13.18 29.53 -9.50
CA SER A 120 14.17 30.50 -9.03
C SER A 120 13.64 31.31 -7.86
N LYS A 121 14.54 31.81 -7.00
CA LYS A 121 14.16 32.68 -5.87
C LYS A 121 13.36 33.90 -6.33
N LYS A 122 13.75 34.47 -7.48
CA LYS A 122 13.04 35.59 -8.11
C LYS A 122 11.63 35.19 -8.52
N GLY A 123 11.48 34.10 -9.28
CA GLY A 123 10.18 33.60 -9.73
C GLY A 123 9.25 33.28 -8.57
N ILE A 124 9.77 32.58 -7.56
CA ILE A 124 9.03 32.24 -6.33
C ILE A 124 8.59 33.48 -5.56
N SER A 125 9.43 34.52 -5.45
CA SER A 125 9.06 35.77 -4.79
C SER A 125 7.91 36.46 -5.51
N ILE A 126 8.02 36.63 -6.83
CA ILE A 126 7.02 37.31 -7.66
C ILE A 126 5.68 36.59 -7.58
N ILE A 127 5.65 35.27 -7.81
CA ILE A 127 4.40 34.50 -7.78
C ILE A 127 3.79 34.45 -6.37
N SER A 128 4.60 34.38 -5.32
CA SER A 128 4.12 34.41 -3.93
C SER A 128 3.36 35.70 -3.62
N ASP A 129 3.91 36.86 -4.01
CA ASP A 129 3.30 38.14 -3.71
C ASP A 129 1.99 38.35 -4.46
N MET A 130 1.92 37.87 -5.71
CA MET A 130 0.71 37.94 -6.52
C MET A 130 -0.37 37.00 -5.99
N LEU A 131 0.00 35.75 -5.67
CA LEU A 131 -0.91 34.78 -5.08
C LEU A 131 -1.54 35.27 -3.78
N LYS A 132 -0.76 35.93 -2.92
CA LYS A 132 -1.29 36.50 -1.68
C LYS A 132 -2.30 37.62 -1.92
N LYS A 133 -2.12 38.43 -2.98
CA LYS A 133 -3.09 39.47 -3.37
C LYS A 133 -4.40 38.87 -3.85
N GLU A 134 -4.34 37.72 -4.52
CA GLU A 134 -5.51 36.93 -4.95
C GLU A 134 -6.13 36.09 -3.82
N GLY A 135 -5.70 36.28 -2.56
CA GLY A 135 -6.25 35.57 -1.40
C GLY A 135 -5.75 34.13 -1.21
N ALA A 136 -4.77 33.68 -2.01
CA ALA A 136 -4.19 32.36 -1.86
C ALA A 136 -3.33 32.27 -0.58
N ARG A 137 -3.34 31.11 0.06
CA ARG A 137 -2.42 30.79 1.15
C ARG A 137 -1.13 30.25 0.56
N VAL A 138 -0.01 30.94 0.81
CA VAL A 138 1.32 30.56 0.33
C VAL A 138 2.23 30.18 1.49
N THR A 139 2.80 28.98 1.44
CA THR A 139 3.74 28.47 2.45
C THR A 139 5.06 28.06 1.81
N ARG A 140 6.18 28.65 2.24
CA ARG A 140 7.52 28.24 1.79
C ARG A 140 7.85 26.86 2.34
N LEU A 141 8.28 25.95 1.48
CA LEU A 141 8.74 24.62 1.90
C LEU A 141 10.19 24.70 2.39
N GLN A 142 10.55 23.82 3.34
CA GLN A 142 11.91 23.73 3.90
C GLN A 142 12.87 23.00 2.96
N VAL A 143 12.94 23.46 1.72
CA VAL A 143 13.86 23.00 0.68
C VAL A 143 14.38 24.21 -0.08
N SER A 144 15.69 24.25 -0.30
CA SER A 144 16.37 25.33 -1.02
C SER A 144 16.46 25.09 -2.53
N ALA A 145 16.07 23.90 -2.99
CA ALA A 145 16.17 23.48 -4.38
C ALA A 145 14.79 23.51 -5.07
N PRO A 146 14.71 23.94 -6.33
CA PRO A 146 13.48 23.88 -7.13
C PRO A 146 13.28 22.49 -7.76
N PHE A 147 12.99 21.47 -6.94
CA PHE A 147 12.76 20.11 -7.43
C PHE A 147 11.54 20.02 -8.36
N HIS A 148 11.51 19.01 -9.25
CA HIS A 148 10.41 18.80 -10.21
C HIS A 148 10.22 19.99 -11.17
N SER A 149 11.35 20.51 -11.66
CA SER A 149 11.40 21.59 -12.63
C SER A 149 12.60 21.45 -13.57
N LYS A 150 12.63 22.26 -14.62
CA LYS A 150 13.74 22.33 -15.58
C LYS A 150 15.12 22.57 -14.94
N TYR A 151 15.18 23.16 -13.76
CA TYR A 151 16.45 23.37 -13.07
C TYR A 151 17.14 22.05 -12.64
N MET A 152 16.41 20.93 -12.68
CA MET A 152 16.94 19.60 -12.38
C MET A 152 17.25 18.77 -13.64
N GLU A 153 17.24 19.37 -14.84
CA GLU A 153 17.43 18.65 -16.11
C GLU A 153 18.77 17.91 -16.20
N GLU A 154 19.86 18.54 -15.74
CA GLU A 154 21.17 17.88 -15.65
C GLU A 154 21.14 16.65 -14.73
N ALA A 155 20.48 16.77 -13.57
CA ALA A 155 20.30 15.65 -12.65
C ALA A 155 19.44 14.54 -13.26
N ALA A 156 18.39 14.89 -14.00
CA ALA A 156 17.53 13.93 -14.68
C ALA A 156 18.28 13.14 -15.76
N ASN A 157 19.07 13.82 -16.60
CA ASN A 157 19.88 13.18 -17.63
C ASN A 157 20.91 12.22 -17.02
N ALA A 158 21.65 12.67 -16.00
CA ALA A 158 22.61 11.81 -15.31
C ALA A 158 21.93 10.63 -14.57
N PHE A 159 20.72 10.83 -14.05
CA PHE A 159 19.97 9.78 -13.38
C PHE A 159 19.40 8.75 -14.37
N ARG A 160 19.03 9.18 -15.58
CA ARG A 160 18.62 8.28 -16.67
C ARG A 160 19.74 7.31 -17.03
N GLU A 161 20.97 7.81 -17.20
CA GLU A 161 22.14 6.95 -17.48
C GLU A 161 22.43 5.97 -16.35
N GLU A 162 22.18 6.37 -15.09
CA GLU A 162 22.27 5.45 -13.97
C GLU A 162 21.18 4.37 -14.02
N LEU A 163 19.92 4.76 -14.26
CA LEU A 163 18.77 3.85 -14.29
C LEU A 163 18.90 2.75 -15.35
N LEU A 164 19.57 3.01 -16.47
CA LEU A 164 19.80 2.03 -17.54
C LEU A 164 20.62 0.80 -17.08
N LYS A 165 21.28 0.87 -15.92
CA LYS A 165 22.08 -0.23 -15.35
C LYS A 165 21.25 -1.24 -14.56
N TYR A 166 19.98 -0.94 -14.29
CA TYR A 166 19.13 -1.71 -13.38
C TYR A 166 17.97 -2.36 -14.12
N THR A 167 17.50 -3.49 -13.59
CA THR A 167 16.36 -4.23 -14.15
C THR A 167 15.17 -4.18 -13.21
N PHE A 168 13.98 -3.93 -13.79
CA PHE A 168 12.73 -3.91 -13.04
C PHE A 168 11.94 -5.21 -13.27
N LYS A 169 11.51 -5.86 -12.19
CA LYS A 169 10.80 -7.15 -12.21
C LYS A 169 9.33 -6.98 -12.63
N ARG A 170 8.80 -8.02 -13.28
CA ARG A 170 7.45 -8.02 -13.90
C ARG A 170 6.31 -8.43 -12.97
N SER A 171 6.51 -9.43 -12.12
CA SER A 171 5.45 -10.02 -11.29
C SER A 171 5.50 -9.51 -9.85
N CYS A 172 4.86 -8.37 -9.62
CA CYS A 172 4.94 -7.62 -8.37
C CYS A 172 3.64 -6.86 -8.11
N ILE A 173 3.49 -6.35 -6.90
CA ILE A 173 2.36 -5.50 -6.54
C ILE A 173 2.29 -4.29 -7.51
N PRO A 174 1.11 -3.92 -8.04
CA PRO A 174 0.98 -2.80 -8.97
C PRO A 174 1.43 -1.47 -8.35
N VAL A 175 2.25 -0.70 -9.08
CA VAL A 175 2.80 0.59 -8.62
C VAL A 175 2.40 1.71 -9.57
N PHE A 176 1.98 2.85 -9.02
CA PHE A 176 1.63 4.04 -9.81
C PHE A 176 2.85 4.93 -10.08
N SER A 177 2.93 5.47 -11.31
CA SER A 177 3.95 6.45 -11.68
C SER A 177 3.51 7.88 -11.38
N ASN A 178 4.41 8.70 -10.82
CA ASN A 178 4.09 10.10 -10.50
C ASN A 178 3.99 10.98 -11.75
N VAL A 179 4.57 10.56 -12.89
CA VAL A 179 4.57 11.33 -14.14
C VAL A 179 3.28 11.13 -14.92
N THR A 180 2.82 9.88 -15.05
CA THR A 180 1.63 9.55 -15.86
C THR A 180 0.36 9.49 -15.02
N GLY A 181 0.50 9.31 -13.70
CA GLY A 181 -0.59 9.01 -12.80
C GLY A 181 -1.21 7.63 -13.02
N ASN A 182 -0.62 6.79 -13.88
CA ASN A 182 -1.11 5.44 -14.20
C ASN A 182 -0.20 4.37 -13.60
N LEU A 183 -0.65 3.12 -13.61
CA LEU A 183 0.18 1.99 -13.23
C LEU A 183 1.35 1.82 -14.19
N TYR A 184 2.49 1.42 -13.64
CA TYR A 184 3.56 0.80 -14.41
C TYR A 184 3.07 -0.53 -15.00
N ASP A 185 3.22 -0.69 -16.30
CA ASP A 185 2.92 -1.91 -17.05
C ASP A 185 4.21 -2.60 -17.54
N ASN A 186 4.06 -3.70 -18.28
CA ASN A 186 5.18 -4.49 -18.79
C ASN A 186 6.01 -3.78 -19.88
N ASN A 187 5.48 -2.71 -20.49
CA ASN A 187 6.12 -1.96 -21.56
C ASN A 187 6.65 -0.60 -21.07
N SER A 188 6.47 -0.31 -19.78
CA SER A 188 6.86 0.95 -19.20
C SER A 188 8.38 1.11 -19.22
N ASN A 189 8.85 2.21 -19.80
CA ASN A 189 10.25 2.57 -19.74
C ASN A 189 10.55 3.23 -18.39
N TYR A 190 10.96 2.43 -17.40
CA TYR A 190 11.27 2.90 -16.06
C TYR A 190 12.39 3.96 -16.04
N ALA A 191 13.42 3.78 -16.87
CA ALA A 191 14.52 4.74 -16.95
C ALA A 191 14.01 6.11 -17.37
N GLU A 192 13.18 6.16 -18.41
CA GLU A 192 12.58 7.41 -18.90
C GLU A 192 11.62 8.03 -17.88
N LEU A 193 10.69 7.23 -17.34
CA LEU A 193 9.67 7.75 -16.42
C LEU A 193 10.28 8.26 -15.12
N LEU A 194 11.24 7.54 -14.53
CA LEU A 194 11.87 7.93 -13.27
C LEU A 194 12.85 9.11 -13.45
N SER A 195 13.53 9.23 -14.60
CA SER A 195 14.31 10.45 -14.90
C SER A 195 13.41 11.64 -15.16
N GLN A 196 12.36 11.46 -15.97
CA GLN A 196 11.37 12.50 -16.27
C GLN A 196 10.68 13.00 -14.99
N GLN A 197 10.46 12.12 -14.00
CA GLN A 197 9.90 12.46 -12.71
C GLN A 197 10.67 13.57 -11.99
N ILE A 198 12.00 13.66 -12.16
CA ILE A 198 12.84 14.67 -11.51
C ILE A 198 12.54 16.10 -12.01
N VAL A 199 12.02 16.23 -13.23
CA VAL A 199 11.73 17.53 -13.89
C VAL A 199 10.24 17.78 -14.12
N SER A 200 9.39 16.78 -13.87
CA SER A 200 7.95 16.82 -14.14
C SER A 200 7.10 16.92 -12.88
N PRO A 201 5.86 17.44 -12.99
CA PRO A 201 4.96 17.52 -11.85
C PRO A 201 4.66 16.14 -11.27
N VAL A 202 4.61 16.04 -9.94
CA VAL A 202 4.11 14.84 -9.25
C VAL A 202 2.58 14.84 -9.25
N LEU A 203 1.97 13.92 -10.01
CA LEU A 203 0.51 13.76 -10.17
C LEU A 203 -0.14 13.00 -8.99
N TRP A 204 0.20 13.35 -7.74
CA TRP A 204 -0.22 12.58 -6.56
C TRP A 204 -1.74 12.49 -6.41
N TRP A 205 -2.46 13.60 -6.56
CA TRP A 205 -3.91 13.61 -6.42
C TRP A 205 -4.62 12.76 -7.48
N ASP A 206 -4.09 12.72 -8.70
CA ASP A 206 -4.64 11.87 -9.76
C ASP A 206 -4.42 10.38 -9.47
N ILE A 207 -3.26 10.03 -8.93
CA ILE A 207 -2.98 8.66 -8.44
C ILE A 207 -4.00 8.26 -7.36
N ILE A 208 -4.19 9.10 -6.35
CA ILE A 208 -5.13 8.82 -5.25
C ILE A 208 -6.56 8.63 -5.77
N LYS A 209 -7.04 9.52 -6.65
CA LYS A 209 -8.36 9.38 -7.26
C LYS A 209 -8.52 8.07 -8.02
N ARG A 210 -7.48 7.61 -8.73
CA ARG A 210 -7.51 6.33 -9.45
C ARG A 210 -7.54 5.15 -8.50
N ILE A 211 -6.71 5.17 -7.45
CA ILE A 211 -6.73 4.13 -6.39
C ILE A 211 -8.13 4.05 -5.77
N MET A 212 -8.75 5.19 -5.43
CA MET A 212 -10.13 5.24 -4.94
C MET A 212 -11.14 4.74 -5.98
N GLY A 213 -10.93 5.05 -7.26
CA GLY A 213 -11.75 4.57 -8.38
C GLY A 213 -11.72 3.05 -8.56
N HIS A 214 -10.68 2.38 -8.07
CA HIS A 214 -10.60 0.92 -7.97
C HIS A 214 -11.31 0.36 -6.72
N GLY A 215 -12.03 1.18 -5.95
CA GLY A 215 -12.76 0.77 -4.75
C GLY A 215 -11.90 0.69 -3.49
N VAL A 216 -10.65 1.17 -3.52
CA VAL A 216 -9.79 1.17 -2.34
C VAL A 216 -10.25 2.26 -1.37
N SER A 217 -10.56 1.84 -0.14
CA SER A 217 -11.00 2.70 0.95
C SER A 217 -10.02 2.76 2.13
N THR A 218 -8.98 1.94 2.14
CA THR A 218 -7.97 1.87 3.21
C THR A 218 -6.59 2.22 2.67
N PHE A 219 -5.91 3.17 3.31
CA PHE A 219 -4.56 3.60 2.96
C PHE A 219 -3.65 3.51 4.18
N ILE A 220 -2.47 2.94 3.97
CA ILE A 220 -1.45 2.79 5.01
C ILE A 220 -0.18 3.49 4.52
N GLU A 221 0.22 4.57 5.18
CA GLU A 221 1.45 5.28 4.89
C GLU A 221 2.65 4.59 5.54
N MET A 222 3.61 4.20 4.69
CA MET A 222 4.92 3.70 5.09
C MET A 222 5.94 4.84 4.94
N GLY A 223 6.43 5.37 6.05
CA GLY A 223 7.33 6.50 6.02
C GLY A 223 7.18 7.41 7.23
N PRO A 224 8.14 8.33 7.42
CA PRO A 224 8.19 9.15 8.61
C PRO A 224 7.17 10.30 8.58
N LYS A 225 6.68 10.70 9.76
CA LYS A 225 5.94 11.98 9.98
C LYS A 225 4.57 12.12 9.31
N ASN A 226 3.91 11.01 8.97
CA ASN A 226 2.51 10.93 8.54
C ASN A 226 2.05 12.03 7.55
N LYS A 227 2.88 12.36 6.56
CA LYS A 227 2.65 13.49 5.65
C LYS A 227 1.57 13.15 4.63
N LEU A 228 1.58 11.94 4.10
CA LEU A 228 0.62 11.50 3.08
C LEU A 228 -0.78 11.32 3.69
N VAL A 229 -0.87 10.72 4.88
CA VAL A 229 -2.12 10.59 5.64
C VAL A 229 -2.72 11.96 5.93
N LYS A 230 -1.95 12.91 6.48
CA LYS A 230 -2.45 14.28 6.75
C LYS A 230 -2.93 15.00 5.51
N MET A 231 -2.32 14.72 4.36
CA MET A 231 -2.72 15.29 3.08
C MET A 231 -4.06 14.70 2.60
N LEU A 232 -4.25 13.40 2.76
CA LEU A 232 -5.50 12.69 2.44
C LEU A 232 -6.64 13.05 3.39
N GLU A 233 -6.38 13.08 4.70
CA GLU A 233 -7.37 13.43 5.75
C GLU A 233 -8.07 14.77 5.46
N LYS A 234 -7.33 15.75 4.94
CA LYS A 234 -7.88 17.07 4.61
C LYS A 234 -8.71 17.10 3.33
N ASN A 235 -8.56 16.11 2.47
CA ASN A 235 -9.04 16.14 1.08
C ASN A 235 -10.02 15.02 0.73
N THR A 236 -10.25 14.10 1.66
CA THR A 236 -11.10 12.93 1.47
C THR A 236 -11.97 12.71 2.71
N ILE A 237 -13.11 12.07 2.51
CA ILE A 237 -14.05 11.71 3.58
C ILE A 237 -14.34 10.21 3.44
N GLY A 238 -14.43 9.50 4.57
CA GLY A 238 -14.80 8.08 4.58
C GLY A 238 -13.68 7.10 4.26
N LEU A 239 -12.44 7.57 4.12
CA LEU A 239 -11.27 6.69 3.98
C LEU A 239 -10.74 6.27 5.35
N SER A 240 -10.30 5.02 5.46
CA SER A 240 -9.53 4.52 6.60
C SER A 240 -8.05 4.80 6.36
N LEU A 241 -7.49 5.74 7.12
CA LEU A 241 -6.12 6.23 6.94
C LEU A 241 -5.28 5.85 8.15
N TYR A 242 -4.12 5.24 7.92
CA TYR A 242 -3.20 4.80 8.96
C TYR A 242 -1.77 5.22 8.63
N ALA A 243 -1.07 5.86 9.55
CA ALA A 243 0.36 6.10 9.41
C ALA A 243 1.14 5.06 10.23
N TYR A 244 1.82 4.13 9.57
CA TYR A 244 2.43 2.99 10.27
C TYR A 244 3.58 3.38 11.22
N ASP A 245 4.17 4.57 11.03
CA ASP A 245 5.12 5.19 11.97
C ASP A 245 4.50 5.46 13.36
N ARG A 246 3.17 5.62 13.46
CA ARG A 246 2.45 5.88 14.71
C ARG A 246 1.95 4.58 15.34
N GLN A 247 2.31 4.36 16.60
CA GLN A 247 1.89 3.18 17.35
C GLN A 247 0.37 3.03 17.42
N GLU A 248 -0.36 4.11 17.73
CA GLU A 248 -1.83 4.11 17.78
C GLU A 248 -2.45 3.65 16.47
N ASP A 249 -1.92 4.10 15.33
CA ASP A 249 -2.43 3.74 14.00
C ASP A 249 -2.09 2.27 13.67
N ARG A 250 -0.92 1.75 14.10
CA ARG A 250 -0.58 0.32 13.96
C ARG A 250 -1.54 -0.57 14.74
N GLU A 251 -1.78 -0.25 16.00
CA GLU A 251 -2.67 -1.02 16.88
C GLU A 251 -4.11 -1.01 16.35
N LYS A 252 -4.59 0.17 15.94
CA LYS A 252 -5.92 0.33 15.34
C LYS A 252 -6.03 -0.44 14.02
N PHE A 253 -5.04 -0.33 13.14
CA PHE A 253 -5.02 -1.07 11.87
C PHE A 253 -5.07 -2.58 12.13
N LYS A 254 -4.18 -3.11 12.97
CA LYS A 254 -4.13 -4.55 13.29
C LYS A 254 -5.46 -5.03 13.86
N SER A 255 -6.04 -4.29 14.80
CA SER A 255 -7.34 -4.66 15.38
C SER A 255 -8.44 -4.75 14.31
N CYS A 256 -8.53 -3.77 13.41
CA CYS A 256 -9.52 -3.79 12.34
C CYS A 256 -9.23 -4.86 11.27
N TYR A 257 -7.98 -4.96 10.82
CA TYR A 257 -7.57 -5.84 9.73
C TYR A 257 -7.56 -7.32 10.15
N CYS A 258 -7.06 -7.66 11.34
CA CYS A 258 -7.08 -9.03 11.86
C CYS A 258 -8.51 -9.55 12.06
N LYS A 259 -9.46 -8.68 12.45
CA LYS A 259 -10.88 -9.06 12.51
C LYS A 259 -11.46 -9.38 11.12
N VAL A 260 -11.21 -8.53 10.13
CA VAL A 260 -11.72 -8.73 8.76
C VAL A 260 -11.06 -9.94 8.08
N SER A 261 -9.73 -10.06 8.17
CA SER A 261 -8.98 -11.20 7.61
C SER A 261 -9.31 -12.52 8.32
N GLY A 262 -9.46 -12.50 9.65
CA GLY A 262 -9.89 -13.65 10.44
C GLY A 262 -11.27 -14.16 10.02
N ASN A 263 -12.24 -13.27 9.77
CA ASN A 263 -13.56 -13.66 9.26
C ASN A 263 -13.48 -14.33 7.89
N LYS A 264 -12.69 -13.77 6.96
CA LYS A 264 -12.52 -14.35 5.62
C LYS A 264 -11.83 -15.72 5.67
N GLN A 265 -10.77 -15.87 6.46
CA GLN A 265 -10.08 -17.16 6.62
C GLN A 265 -11.00 -18.22 7.24
N LEU A 266 -11.80 -17.82 8.24
CA LEU A 266 -12.76 -18.72 8.87
C LEU A 266 -13.90 -19.08 7.91
N GLU A 267 -14.37 -18.15 7.08
CA GLU A 267 -15.35 -18.39 6.01
C GLU A 267 -14.85 -19.47 5.03
N GLU A 268 -13.62 -19.31 4.52
CA GLU A 268 -12.99 -20.27 3.61
C GLU A 268 -12.80 -21.65 4.26
N TYR A 269 -12.41 -21.67 5.55
CA TYR A 269 -12.23 -22.90 6.32
C TYR A 269 -13.55 -23.67 6.53
N ILE A 270 -14.60 -22.99 7.00
CA ILE A 270 -15.93 -23.60 7.20
C ILE A 270 -16.54 -24.03 5.86
N THR A 271 -16.32 -23.25 4.79
CA THR A 271 -16.71 -23.63 3.44
C THR A 271 -16.03 -24.93 2.98
N ALA A 272 -14.75 -25.13 3.32
CA ALA A 272 -14.05 -26.38 3.05
C ALA A 272 -14.65 -27.56 3.82
N CYS A 273 -14.99 -27.38 5.11
CA CYS A 273 -15.70 -28.40 5.90
C CYS A 273 -17.05 -28.78 5.26
N ILE A 274 -17.85 -27.79 4.85
CA ILE A 274 -19.13 -28.00 4.15
C ILE A 274 -18.91 -28.76 2.85
N ARG A 275 -17.90 -28.38 2.06
CA ARG A 275 -17.57 -29.04 0.79
C ARG A 275 -17.22 -30.51 1.01
N GLU A 276 -16.35 -30.83 1.96
CA GLU A 276 -16.00 -32.22 2.27
C GLU A 276 -17.21 -33.00 2.79
N ALA A 277 -18.06 -32.36 3.61
CA ALA A 277 -19.30 -32.96 4.08
C ALA A 277 -20.25 -33.30 2.92
N VAL A 278 -20.36 -32.47 1.88
CA VAL A 278 -21.21 -32.73 0.71
C VAL A 278 -20.61 -33.76 -0.23
N CYS A 279 -19.34 -33.61 -0.59
CA CYS A 279 -18.67 -34.44 -1.60
C CYS A 279 -18.35 -35.86 -1.11
N THR A 280 -18.37 -36.10 0.20
CA THR A 280 -18.12 -37.45 0.75
C THR A 280 -19.34 -38.34 0.62
N LYS A 281 -19.16 -39.50 -0.03
CA LYS A 281 -20.23 -40.49 -0.26
C LYS A 281 -20.77 -41.02 1.06
N ASN A 282 -22.09 -41.01 1.21
CA ASN A 282 -22.76 -41.68 2.32
C ASN A 282 -22.76 -43.20 2.11
N ARG A 283 -22.25 -43.97 3.08
CA ARG A 283 -22.23 -45.44 3.04
C ARG A 283 -23.23 -46.07 4.02
N THR A 284 -23.84 -45.28 4.91
CA THR A 284 -24.85 -45.77 5.85
C THR A 284 -26.22 -45.96 5.18
N LYS A 285 -26.96 -46.98 5.60
CA LYS A 285 -28.35 -47.26 5.15
C LYS A 285 -29.41 -46.88 6.19
N GLU A 286 -28.99 -46.40 7.36
CA GLU A 286 -29.85 -46.07 8.48
C GLU A 286 -30.32 -44.61 8.43
N ASN A 287 -31.63 -44.40 8.22
CA ASN A 287 -32.20 -43.06 8.11
C ASN A 287 -32.04 -42.22 9.40
N ALA A 288 -32.21 -42.81 10.58
CA ALA A 288 -32.07 -42.09 11.85
C ALA A 288 -30.63 -41.59 12.05
N ARG A 289 -29.65 -42.45 11.76
CA ARG A 289 -28.22 -42.12 11.81
C ARG A 289 -27.85 -41.03 10.81
N TYR A 290 -28.45 -41.05 9.62
CA TYR A 290 -28.24 -39.99 8.62
C TYR A 290 -28.82 -38.65 9.06
N ILE A 291 -30.05 -38.62 9.60
CA ILE A 291 -30.69 -37.38 10.04
C ILE A 291 -29.91 -36.76 11.22
N GLU A 292 -29.63 -37.55 12.25
CA GLU A 292 -28.95 -37.07 13.46
C GLU A 292 -27.46 -36.79 13.24
N GLY A 293 -26.77 -37.67 12.51
CA GLY A 293 -25.31 -37.63 12.36
C GLY A 293 -24.82 -36.88 11.13
N VAL A 294 -25.66 -36.64 10.12
CA VAL A 294 -25.29 -35.88 8.91
C VAL A 294 -26.04 -34.57 8.82
N LEU A 295 -27.38 -34.60 8.79
CA LEU A 295 -28.16 -33.38 8.50
C LEU A 295 -28.05 -32.33 9.60
N LYS A 296 -28.12 -32.73 10.88
CA LYS A 296 -28.01 -31.77 12.00
C LYS A 296 -26.62 -31.11 12.10
N PRO A 297 -25.49 -31.85 12.06
CA PRO A 297 -24.17 -31.23 12.05
C PRO A 297 -23.93 -30.37 10.80
N PHE A 298 -24.46 -30.79 9.65
CA PHE A 298 -24.38 -30.01 8.41
C PHE A 298 -25.13 -28.67 8.52
N ALA A 299 -26.35 -28.68 9.06
CA ALA A 299 -27.11 -27.46 9.31
C ALA A 299 -26.37 -26.50 10.25
N LYS A 300 -25.68 -27.02 11.28
CA LYS A 300 -24.83 -26.21 12.17
C LYS A 300 -23.64 -25.60 11.44
N LEU A 301 -22.97 -26.33 10.53
CA LEU A 301 -21.91 -25.75 9.70
C LEU A 301 -22.44 -24.59 8.84
N GLN A 302 -23.64 -24.73 8.28
CA GLN A 302 -24.29 -23.65 7.51
C GLN A 302 -24.66 -22.44 8.40
N GLU A 303 -25.11 -22.68 9.63
CA GLU A 303 -25.40 -21.63 10.61
C GLU A 303 -24.12 -20.86 10.99
N ILE A 304 -23.01 -21.58 11.23
CA ILE A 304 -21.70 -20.97 11.49
C ILE A 304 -21.29 -20.09 10.30
N LEU A 305 -21.38 -20.62 9.06
CA LEU A 305 -21.07 -19.85 7.85
C LEU A 305 -21.95 -18.59 7.72
N TYR A 306 -23.24 -18.69 8.04
CA TYR A 306 -24.15 -17.56 8.04
C TYR A 306 -23.73 -16.48 9.04
N LYS A 307 -23.38 -16.85 10.28
CA LYS A 307 -22.90 -15.92 11.32
C LYS A 307 -21.61 -15.21 10.90
N ILE A 308 -20.66 -15.93 10.30
CA ILE A 308 -19.42 -15.35 9.77
C ILE A 308 -19.72 -14.30 8.69
N ASN A 309 -20.62 -14.64 7.75
CA ASN A 309 -21.03 -13.74 6.66
C ASN A 309 -21.83 -12.52 7.16
N ALA A 310 -22.56 -12.66 8.27
CA ALA A 310 -23.20 -11.55 8.97
C ALA A 310 -22.20 -10.60 9.67
N ARG A 311 -20.89 -10.93 9.65
CA ARG A 311 -19.79 -10.20 10.29
C ARG A 311 -19.92 -10.11 11.81
N ASP A 312 -20.50 -11.12 12.43
CA ASP A 312 -20.42 -11.30 13.88
C ASP A 312 -18.95 -11.49 14.31
N GLU A 313 -18.65 -11.33 15.60
CA GLU A 313 -17.29 -11.47 16.12
C GLU A 313 -16.68 -12.83 15.76
N VAL A 314 -15.45 -12.78 15.22
CA VAL A 314 -14.63 -13.97 14.96
C VAL A 314 -14.42 -14.69 16.28
N GLN A 315 -14.87 -15.94 16.38
CA GLN A 315 -14.58 -16.79 17.53
C GLN A 315 -13.74 -17.97 17.05
N ASP A 316 -12.49 -18.03 17.52
CA ASP A 316 -11.55 -19.11 17.20
C ASP A 316 -12.13 -20.51 17.47
N GLN A 317 -13.12 -20.60 18.36
CA GLN A 317 -13.86 -21.83 18.63
C GLN A 317 -14.52 -22.45 17.40
N TYR A 318 -14.88 -21.65 16.38
CA TYR A 318 -15.52 -22.16 15.17
C TYR A 318 -14.58 -23.00 14.30
N TYR A 319 -13.25 -22.79 14.36
CA TYR A 319 -12.30 -23.68 13.69
C TYR A 319 -12.34 -25.10 14.28
N VAL A 320 -12.40 -25.18 15.61
CA VAL A 320 -12.50 -26.46 16.35
C VAL A 320 -13.87 -27.09 16.14
N GLU A 321 -14.94 -26.30 16.25
CA GLU A 321 -16.30 -26.76 16.06
C GLU A 321 -16.55 -27.26 14.63
N GLY A 322 -16.00 -26.57 13.62
CA GLY A 322 -16.12 -26.97 12.21
C GLY A 322 -15.59 -28.39 11.94
N VAL A 323 -14.39 -28.71 12.44
CA VAL A 323 -13.80 -30.06 12.30
C VAL A 323 -14.56 -31.09 13.14
N LYS A 324 -15.00 -30.73 14.35
CA LYS A 324 -15.81 -31.61 15.19
C LYS A 324 -17.11 -32.01 14.48
N LEU A 325 -17.80 -31.05 13.87
CA LEU A 325 -19.02 -31.30 13.10
C LEU A 325 -18.72 -32.13 11.85
N LEU A 326 -17.63 -31.87 11.14
CA LEU A 326 -17.22 -32.67 9.98
C LEU A 326 -16.90 -34.12 10.36
N ARG A 327 -16.18 -34.34 11.47
CA ARG A 327 -15.86 -35.68 11.97
C ARG A 327 -17.12 -36.44 12.36
N GLN A 328 -18.11 -35.79 12.97
CA GLN A 328 -19.44 -36.39 13.22
C GLN A 328 -20.11 -36.84 11.91
N ILE A 329 -20.07 -36.00 10.87
CA ILE A 329 -20.63 -36.33 9.54
C ILE A 329 -19.91 -37.53 8.93
N PHE A 330 -18.58 -37.58 9.00
CA PHE A 330 -17.80 -38.70 8.49
C PHE A 330 -18.08 -40.03 9.21
N ILE A 331 -18.15 -40.01 10.54
CA ILE A 331 -18.55 -41.17 11.35
C ILE A 331 -19.96 -41.62 10.95
N ALA A 332 -20.91 -40.69 10.80
CA ALA A 332 -22.28 -41.02 10.42
C ALA A 332 -22.39 -41.59 9.00
N LYS A 333 -21.49 -41.20 8.10
CA LYS A 333 -21.41 -41.68 6.71
C LYS A 333 -20.64 -43.01 6.54
N ASP A 334 -20.15 -43.61 7.63
CA ASP A 334 -19.28 -44.79 7.62
C ASP A 334 -18.02 -44.59 6.73
N VAL A 335 -17.41 -43.41 6.83
CA VAL A 335 -16.13 -43.11 6.15
C VAL A 335 -15.00 -43.85 6.88
N PRO A 336 -14.08 -44.54 6.18
CA PRO A 336 -12.94 -45.21 6.81
C PRO A 336 -12.08 -44.22 7.60
N GLU A 337 -11.63 -44.57 8.80
CA GLU A 337 -10.89 -43.70 9.72
C GLU A 337 -9.66 -43.05 9.06
N ILE A 338 -8.86 -43.82 8.31
CA ILE A 338 -7.69 -43.30 7.56
C ILE A 338 -8.10 -42.24 6.54
N GLU A 339 -9.26 -42.40 5.89
CA GLU A 339 -9.80 -41.41 4.95
C GLU A 339 -10.31 -40.17 5.68
N GLN A 340 -10.85 -40.32 6.89
CA GLN A 340 -11.29 -39.19 7.72
C GLN A 340 -10.10 -38.32 8.13
N GLU A 341 -9.06 -38.92 8.72
CA GLU A 341 -7.88 -38.20 9.20
C GLU A 341 -7.19 -37.45 8.05
N LYS A 342 -6.94 -38.11 6.91
CA LYS A 342 -6.32 -37.45 5.75
C LYS A 342 -7.08 -36.21 5.29
N ARG A 343 -8.41 -36.29 5.16
CA ARG A 343 -9.24 -35.17 4.69
C ARG A 343 -9.35 -34.05 5.72
N ILE A 344 -9.37 -34.40 7.00
CA ILE A 344 -9.40 -33.43 8.10
C ILE A 344 -8.06 -32.70 8.18
N ASP A 345 -6.93 -33.40 8.07
CA ASP A 345 -5.59 -32.81 8.07
C ASP A 345 -5.42 -31.78 6.94
N GLU A 346 -5.89 -32.11 5.72
CA GLU A 346 -5.89 -31.19 4.58
C GLU A 346 -6.70 -29.90 4.82
N ILE A 347 -7.70 -29.94 5.70
CA ILE A 347 -8.47 -28.77 6.12
C ILE A 347 -7.77 -28.04 7.26
N ILE A 348 -7.31 -28.75 8.29
CA ILE A 348 -6.63 -28.18 9.46
C ILE A 348 -5.40 -27.37 9.05
N MET A 349 -4.63 -27.84 8.07
CA MET A 349 -3.48 -27.10 7.52
C MET A 349 -3.84 -25.72 6.94
N ARG A 350 -5.13 -25.44 6.71
CA ARG A 350 -5.63 -24.13 6.23
C ARG A 350 -6.01 -23.19 7.38
N SER A 351 -6.01 -23.66 8.63
CA SER A 351 -6.37 -22.84 9.79
C SER A 351 -5.17 -22.07 10.35
N PRO A 352 -5.31 -20.76 10.61
CA PRO A 352 -4.24 -19.96 11.21
C PRO A 352 -3.94 -20.31 12.68
N ILE A 353 -4.85 -21.00 13.39
CA ILE A 353 -4.66 -21.38 14.80
C ILE A 353 -3.53 -22.40 14.95
N TRP A 354 -3.47 -23.35 14.03
CA TRP A 354 -2.52 -24.47 14.07
C TRP A 354 -1.13 -24.07 13.55
N VAL A 355 -1.05 -23.01 12.72
CA VAL A 355 0.22 -22.38 12.31
C VAL A 355 0.83 -21.55 13.45
N ARG A 356 0.00 -20.90 14.30
CA ARG A 356 0.48 -20.06 15.42
C ARG A 356 1.03 -20.87 16.60
N GLN A 357 0.67 -22.14 16.75
CA GLN A 357 1.08 -22.96 17.90
C GLN A 357 2.31 -23.83 17.65
N GLY A 358 2.93 -23.83 16.45
CA GLY A 358 4.18 -24.52 16.17
C GLY A 358 4.25 -25.94 16.75
N TYR A 359 3.53 -26.90 16.18
CA TYR A 359 3.58 -28.27 16.69
C TYR A 359 4.76 -29.05 16.13
N GLU A 360 5.68 -29.43 17.02
CA GLU A 360 6.23 -30.79 17.01
C GLU A 360 5.06 -31.78 17.05
N CYS A 361 5.10 -32.79 16.17
CA CYS A 361 4.13 -33.87 16.15
C CYS A 361 4.12 -34.56 17.52
N VAL A 362 3.04 -34.39 18.29
CA VAL A 362 2.77 -35.31 19.40
C VAL A 362 2.05 -36.50 18.78
N GLY A 363 2.85 -37.53 18.48
CA GLY A 363 2.36 -38.86 18.21
C GLY A 363 1.72 -39.48 19.45
N ASP A 364 0.86 -40.45 19.18
CA ASP A 364 0.44 -41.58 20.01
C ASP A 364 0.48 -41.40 21.53
N GLU A 365 -0.69 -41.43 22.17
CA GLU A 365 -0.90 -42.24 23.38
C GLU A 365 -2.40 -42.56 23.60
N VAL A 366 -2.70 -43.85 23.39
CA VAL A 366 -3.78 -44.73 23.92
C VAL A 366 -5.25 -44.44 23.63
#